data_AF-A0A1Q6RLJ2-F1
#
_entry.id   AF-A0A1Q6RLJ2-F1
#
_cell.length_a   1.000
_cell.length_b   1.000
_cell.length_c   1.000
_cell.angle_alpha   90.00
_cell.angle_beta   90.00
_cell.angle_gamma   90.00
#
_symmetry.space_group_name_H-M   'P 1'
#
loop_
_entity.id
_entity.type
_entity.pdbx_description
1 polymer ?
#
loop_
_entity_poly.entity_id
_entity_poly.type
_entity_poly.pdbx_seq_one_letter_code
_entity_poly.pdbx_strand_id
1 'polypeptide(L)'
;MSATGYIQVRAYTSTARFPLENVAIAVTATDGTALAMRLTDRNGLIAPIELPVPDKSESQEPESGVKPYTTVNLYARLKAMSRSKRKIFRFSPIPSPIRIWR
;
A
#
# COMPACT_ATOMS: atom_id res chain seq x y z
N MET A 1 -9.33 9.62 -19.44
CA MET A 1 -8.76 8.27 -19.74
C MET A 1 -7.97 7.83 -18.51
N SER A 2 -7.96 6.55 -18.14
CA SER A 2 -7.19 6.08 -16.97
C SER A 2 -5.79 5.64 -17.37
N ALA A 3 -4.78 6.06 -16.62
CA ALA A 3 -3.40 5.57 -16.74
C ALA A 3 -3.08 4.53 -15.66
N THR A 4 -1.96 3.82 -15.80
CA THR A 4 -1.48 2.84 -14.81
C THR A 4 -0.37 3.44 -13.95
N GLY A 5 -0.57 3.44 -12.63
CA GLY A 5 0.43 3.76 -11.62
C GLY A 5 0.92 2.51 -10.90
N TYR A 6 2.07 2.59 -10.23
CA TYR A 6 2.69 1.47 -9.53
C TYR A 6 2.95 1.82 -8.07
N ILE A 7 2.61 0.91 -7.15
CA ILE A 7 3.06 0.96 -5.76
C ILE A 7 4.15 -0.08 -5.55
N GLN A 8 5.26 0.35 -4.96
CA GLN A 8 6.26 -0.53 -4.36
C GLN A 8 6.36 -0.25 -2.86
N VAL A 9 6.35 -1.30 -2.06
CA VAL A 9 6.46 -1.22 -0.60
C VAL A 9 7.67 -2.02 -0.15
N ARG A 10 8.41 -1.46 0.80
CA ARG A 10 9.48 -2.16 1.52
C ARG A 10 9.18 -2.19 3.01
N ALA A 11 9.09 -3.40 3.59
CA ALA A 11 8.97 -3.60 5.01
C ALA A 11 10.34 -3.85 5.64
N TYR A 12 10.63 -3.15 6.74
CA TYR A 12 11.89 -3.27 7.47
C TYR A 12 11.67 -3.09 8.98
N THR A 13 12.58 -3.65 9.79
CA THR A 13 12.59 -3.43 11.24
C THR A 13 12.92 -1.99 11.57
N SER A 14 12.31 -1.43 12.62
CA SER A 14 12.63 -0.07 13.09
C SER A 14 14.12 0.07 13.44
N THR A 15 14.67 -0.93 14.13
CA THR A 15 16.09 -0.99 14.49
C THR A 15 16.90 -1.60 13.35
N ALA A 16 17.98 -0.93 12.94
CA ALA A 16 18.94 -1.38 11.91
C ALA A 16 18.37 -1.63 10.49
N ARG A 17 17.08 -1.36 10.24
CA ARG A 17 16.44 -1.44 8.91
C ARG A 17 16.59 -2.80 8.21
N PHE A 18 16.58 -3.88 8.98
CA PHE A 18 16.63 -5.22 8.40
C PHE A 18 15.35 -5.50 7.61
N PRO A 19 15.46 -6.07 6.40
CA PRO A 19 14.30 -6.41 5.59
C PRO A 19 13.45 -7.47 6.28
N LEU A 20 12.12 -7.32 6.20
CA LEU A 20 11.17 -8.26 6.78
C LEU A 20 10.50 -9.09 5.68
N GLU A 21 10.77 -10.39 5.66
CA GLU A 21 10.09 -11.36 4.79
C GLU A 21 8.72 -11.76 5.38
N ASN A 22 7.79 -12.18 4.52
CA ASN A 22 6.46 -12.70 4.91
C ASN A 22 5.58 -11.69 5.66
N VAL A 23 5.76 -10.40 5.38
CA VAL A 23 4.83 -9.34 5.79
C VAL A 23 3.69 -9.29 4.78
N ALA A 24 2.47 -9.49 5.24
CA ALA A 24 1.27 -9.26 4.44
C ALA A 24 1.03 -7.77 4.30
N ILE A 25 1.11 -7.28 3.06
CA ILE A 25 0.77 -5.92 2.68
C ILE A 25 -0.55 -5.97 1.94
N ALA A 26 -1.55 -5.25 2.45
CA ALA A 26 -2.83 -5.09 1.80
C ALA A 26 -3.02 -3.63 1.40
N VAL A 27 -3.41 -3.41 0.15
CA VAL A 27 -3.78 -2.12 -0.42
C VAL A 27 -5.29 -2.12 -0.59
N THR A 28 -5.96 -1.12 -0.03
CA THR A 28 -7.40 -0.92 -0.23
C THR A 28 -7.66 0.48 -0.75
N ALA A 29 -8.75 0.66 -1.49
CA ALA A 29 -9.25 1.99 -1.79
C ALA A 29 -9.80 2.66 -0.51
N THR A 30 -10.06 3.96 -0.58
CA THR A 30 -10.56 4.75 0.54
C THR A 30 -11.97 4.36 0.98
N ASP A 31 -12.73 3.71 0.11
CA ASP A 31 -14.05 3.12 0.35
C ASP A 31 -14.00 1.76 1.07
N GLY A 32 -12.79 1.21 1.28
CA GLY A 32 -12.58 -0.12 1.90
C GLY A 32 -12.50 -1.27 0.91
N THR A 33 -12.63 -1.03 -0.40
CA THR A 33 -12.50 -2.07 -1.43
C THR A 33 -11.06 -2.59 -1.48
N ALA A 34 -10.87 -3.90 -1.37
CA ALA A 34 -9.55 -4.51 -1.46
C ALA A 34 -9.03 -4.45 -2.91
N LEU A 35 -7.92 -3.74 -3.12
CA LEU A 35 -7.31 -3.57 -4.44
C LEU A 35 -6.28 -4.68 -4.71
N ALA A 36 -5.42 -4.95 -3.72
CA ALA A 36 -4.40 -5.97 -3.84
C ALA A 36 -3.89 -6.42 -2.47
N MET A 37 -3.37 -7.65 -2.42
CA MET A 37 -2.64 -8.17 -1.28
C MET A 37 -1.39 -8.91 -1.78
N ARG A 38 -0.25 -8.63 -1.16
CA ARG A 38 1.05 -9.22 -1.49
C ARG A 38 1.84 -9.53 -0.22
N LEU A 39 2.74 -10.52 -0.32
CA LEU A 39 3.71 -10.84 0.72
C LEU A 39 5.07 -10.24 0.33
N THR A 40 5.82 -9.78 1.32
CA THR A 40 7.20 -9.35 1.12
C THR A 40 8.15 -10.54 0.91
N ASP A 41 9.09 -10.37 0.00
CA ASP A 41 10.20 -11.29 -0.26
C ASP A 41 11.31 -11.18 0.79
N ARG A 42 12.42 -11.91 0.58
CA ARG A 42 13.61 -11.89 1.46
C ARG A 42 14.26 -10.52 1.59
N ASN A 43 14.05 -9.62 0.63
CA ASN A 43 14.55 -8.25 0.63
C ASN A 43 13.55 -7.28 1.28
N GLY A 44 12.42 -7.79 1.79
CA GLY A 44 11.35 -7.03 2.39
C GLY A 44 10.49 -6.30 1.36
N LEU A 45 10.58 -6.64 0.08
CA LEU A 45 9.88 -5.98 -1.02
C LEU A 45 8.65 -6.77 -1.44
N ILE A 46 7.57 -6.06 -1.77
CA ILE A 46 6.47 -6.66 -2.53
C ILE A 46 6.72 -6.49 -4.02
N ALA A 47 6.17 -7.41 -4.82
CA ALA A 47 6.02 -7.18 -6.25
C ALA A 47 5.19 -5.89 -6.50
N PRO A 48 5.53 -5.09 -7.53
CA PRO A 48 4.78 -3.88 -7.85
C PRO A 48 3.28 -4.16 -7.99
N ILE A 49 2.47 -3.27 -7.43
CA ILE A 49 1.01 -3.32 -7.56
C ILE A 49 0.58 -2.26 -8.56
N GLU A 50 -0.04 -2.70 -9.64
CA GLU A 50 -0.65 -1.84 -10.65
C GLU A 50 -1.98 -1.28 -10.13
N LEU A 51 -2.17 0.03 -10.29
CA LEU A 51 -3.39 0.71 -9.89
C LEU A 51 -3.85 1.69 -10.97
N PRO A 52 -5.17 1.84 -11.15
CA PRO A 52 -5.71 2.88 -12.01
C PRO A 52 -5.43 4.26 -11.38
N VAL A 53 -4.78 5.12 -12.16
CA VAL A 53 -4.53 6.53 -11.82
C VAL A 53 -5.12 7.44 -12.90
N PRO A 54 -5.49 8.68 -12.58
CA PRO A 54 -5.90 9.68 -13.57
C PRO A 54 -4.85 9.89 -14.67
N ASP A 55 -5.27 10.36 -15.85
CA ASP A 55 -4.31 10.60 -16.94
C ASP A 55 -3.32 11.72 -16.55
N LYS A 56 -2.10 11.65 -17.08
CA LYS A 56 -1.08 12.69 -16.84
C LYS A 56 -1.58 14.08 -17.29
N SER A 57 -2.39 14.11 -18.34
CA SER A 57 -2.98 15.31 -18.92
C SER A 57 -3.93 16.01 -17.93
N GLU A 58 -4.59 15.24 -17.05
CA GLU A 58 -5.50 15.76 -16.02
C GLU A 58 -4.74 16.32 -14.79
N SER A 59 -3.42 16.07 -14.70
CA SER A 59 -2.52 16.57 -13.64
C SER A 59 -1.66 17.78 -14.05
N GLN A 60 -1.82 18.30 -15.26
CA GLN A 60 -1.07 19.48 -15.75
C GLN A 60 -1.78 20.82 -15.50
N GLU A 61 -3.06 20.79 -15.11
CA GLU A 61 -3.85 22.00 -14.91
C GLU A 61 -4.17 22.20 -13.41
N PRO A 62 -3.90 23.39 -12.85
CA PRO A 62 -4.09 23.65 -11.41
C PRO A 62 -5.56 23.60 -10.95
N GLU A 63 -6.55 23.69 -11.86
CA GLU A 63 -7.98 23.82 -11.52
C GLU A 63 -8.91 22.91 -12.35
N SER A 64 -8.47 21.73 -12.80
CA SER A 64 -9.33 20.85 -13.61
C SER A 64 -10.54 20.24 -12.86
N GLY A 65 -10.65 20.46 -11.54
CA GLY A 65 -11.69 19.88 -10.68
C GLY A 65 -11.55 18.36 -10.45
N VAL A 66 -10.64 17.71 -11.18
CA VAL A 66 -10.32 16.27 -11.06
C VAL A 66 -9.13 16.11 -10.12
N LYS A 67 -9.19 15.15 -9.20
CA LYS A 67 -8.06 14.85 -8.32
C LYS A 67 -6.93 14.23 -9.16
N PRO A 68 -5.72 14.82 -9.21
CA PRO A 68 -4.62 14.35 -10.05
C PRO A 68 -3.88 13.11 -9.49
N TYR A 69 -4.45 12.47 -8.47
CA TYR A 69 -3.86 11.35 -7.75
C TYR A 69 -4.93 10.35 -7.31
N THR A 70 -4.55 9.08 -7.26
CA THR A 70 -5.33 8.04 -6.61
C THR A 70 -4.94 7.97 -5.13
N THR A 71 -5.94 7.86 -4.26
CA THR A 71 -5.73 7.70 -2.81
C THR A 71 -6.03 6.26 -2.41
N VAL A 72 -5.10 5.64 -1.69
CA VAL A 72 -5.25 4.27 -1.16
C VAL A 72 -4.86 4.21 0.30
N ASN A 73 -5.43 3.24 1.00
CA ASN A 73 -5.02 2.83 2.33
C ASN A 73 -4.06 1.65 2.23
N LEU A 74 -3.02 1.68 3.07
CA LEU A 74 -2.03 0.63 3.15
C LEU A 74 -2.04 0.00 4.55
N TYR A 75 -2.12 -1.32 4.59
CA TYR A 75 -2.08 -2.11 5.81
C TYR A 75 -0.91 -3.08 5.73
N ALA A 76 -0.15 -3.19 6.82
CA ALA A 76 0.95 -4.13 6.94
C ALA A 76 0.74 -5.03 8.15
N ARG A 77 0.97 -6.34 7.97
CA ARG A 77 0.88 -7.33 9.02
C ARG A 77 1.97 -8.38 8.87
N LEU A 78 2.92 -8.37 9.80
CA LEU A 78 3.84 -9.48 9.95
C LEU A 78 3.11 -10.64 10.64
N LYS A 79 3.15 -11.84 10.04
CA LYS A 79 2.68 -13.04 10.72
C LYS A 79 3.73 -13.43 11.77
N ALA A 80 3.66 -12.79 12.94
CA ALA A 80 4.47 -13.21 14.08
C ALA A 80 4.06 -14.64 14.44
N MET A 81 4.97 -15.60 14.23
CA MET A 81 4.82 -16.92 14.80
C MET A 81 5.08 -16.79 16.31
N SER A 82 4.03 -16.54 17.10
CA SER A 82 4.10 -16.77 18.53
C SER A 82 2.93 -17.64 18.99
N ARG A 83 3.31 -18.71 19.70
CA ARG A 83 2.44 -19.55 20.51
C ARG A 83 1.53 -18.66 21.38
N SER A 84 0.24 -19.00 21.39
CA SER A 84 -0.69 -18.70 22.47
C SER A 84 -1.08 -17.23 22.66
N LYS A 85 -2.16 -16.82 22.01
CA LYS A 85 -3.46 -16.44 22.62
C LYS A 85 -4.29 -15.69 21.58
N ARG A 86 -5.54 -16.12 21.39
CA ARG A 86 -6.55 -15.46 20.55
C ARG A 86 -6.74 -14.02 21.03
N LYS A 87 -6.03 -13.07 20.43
CA LYS A 87 -6.46 -11.68 20.38
C LYS A 87 -7.16 -11.51 19.05
N ILE A 88 -8.37 -10.98 19.04
CA ILE A 88 -9.02 -10.59 17.79
C ILE A 88 -8.21 -9.38 17.28
N PHE A 89 -7.31 -9.65 16.33
CA PHE A 89 -6.33 -8.68 15.83
C PHE A 89 -6.95 -7.89 14.68
N ARG A 90 -7.34 -6.63 14.96
CA ARG A 90 -7.73 -5.66 13.93
C ARG A 90 -6.50 -5.18 13.16
N PHE A 91 -6.63 -5.05 11.84
CA PHE A 91 -5.64 -4.37 11.01
C PHE A 91 -5.54 -2.91 11.43
N SER A 92 -4.37 -2.47 11.89
CA SER A 92 -4.13 -1.04 12.10
C SER A 92 -3.75 -0.40 10.76
N PRO A 93 -4.48 0.62 10.27
CA PRO A 93 -4.06 1.37 9.10
C PRO A 93 -2.74 2.08 9.39
N ILE A 94 -1.87 2.16 8.37
CA ILE A 94 -0.77 3.13 8.40
C ILE A 94 -1.43 4.51 8.48
N PRO A 95 -1.00 5.41 9.39
CA PRO A 95 -1.77 6.57 9.84
C PRO A 95 -2.04 7.64 8.78
N SER A 96 -1.63 7.44 7.53
CA SER A 96 -1.91 8.36 6.43
C SER A 96 -2.18 7.61 5.14
N PRO A 97 -3.23 7.99 4.39
CA PRO A 97 -3.46 7.44 3.07
C PRO A 97 -2.34 7.87 2.13
N ILE A 98 -1.91 6.96 1.26
CA ILE A 98 -0.82 7.20 0.31
C ILE A 98 -1.43 7.80 -0.96
N ARG A 99 -0.90 8.96 -1.38
CA ARG A 99 -1.25 9.60 -2.66
C ARG A 99 -0.27 9.14 -3.73
N ILE A 100 -0.80 8.62 -4.83
CA ILE A 100 -0.01 8.09 -5.93
C ILE A 100 -0.22 9.00 -7.13
N TRP A 101 0.90 9.55 -7.61
CA TRP A 101 1.01 10.37 -8.79
C TRP A 101 1.59 9.51 -9.92
N ARG A 102 1.47 9.97 -11.17
CA ARG A 102 2.15 9.37 -12.32
C ARG A 102 3.43 10.11 -12.65
#